data_AF-A0A351UHT3-F1
#
_entry.id   AF-A0A351UHT3-F1
#
_cell.length_a   1.000
_cell.length_b   1.000
_cell.length_c   1.000
_cell.angle_alpha   90.00
_cell.angle_beta   90.00
_cell.angle_gamma   90.00
#
_symmetry.space_group_name_H-M   'P 1'
#
loop_
_entity.id
_entity.type
_entity.pdbx_description
1 polymer ?
#
loop_
_entity_poly.entity_id
_entity_poly.type
_entity_poly.pdbx_seq_one_letter_code
_entity_poly.pdbx_strand_id
1 'polypeptide(L)'
;MSKLSYYLEMGSRIRPLKAAPKFFNYLKYKALSRRAVTSIRRYTPQIASILVTIRCNLNCGYCTEAKVRRDNKESWRDKEMDLKTMRRIFSNPLFSDCLLVDLLGGEPLLVKDLEDIVRFLSRRGHITNTSTNGLLLADRIAGLKKAGISRINVSLYEANRALLERDLARANKVFPVHNSFVLLRSMIEKEPEKIVETARFVRDAGSLSLRFWMYRPMGIDPRPAEITKESNPAYLDLKRRIEAVAPGFCLWPEPVHTGKPRKRCPQLWQRVNCRDAHGTMGICCGTERPLAGPGSCLFDADPDTVFNHPTLVEMREKLLDPDCEPPEVCRSCNLLEDPGW
;
A
#
# COMPACT_ATOMS: atom_id res chain seq x y z
N MET A 1 19.89 7.99 -6.18
CA MET A 1 20.55 7.01 -5.29
C MET A 1 19.72 5.74 -5.27
N SER A 2 20.37 4.59 -5.41
CA SER A 2 19.80 3.33 -5.89
C SER A 2 18.95 2.61 -4.83
N LYS A 3 18.08 1.70 -5.30
CA LYS A 3 17.32 0.69 -4.52
C LYS A 3 18.11 0.00 -3.37
N LEU A 4 19.44 0.10 -3.37
CA LEU A 4 20.37 -0.50 -2.43
C LEU A 4 20.27 0.07 -0.99
N SER A 5 19.95 1.37 -0.81
CA SER A 5 19.87 1.97 0.53
C SER A 5 18.73 1.38 1.36
N TYR A 6 17.57 1.12 0.73
CA TYR A 6 16.42 0.46 1.33
C TYR A 6 16.73 -0.97 1.78
N TYR A 7 17.48 -1.73 0.99
CA TYR A 7 17.89 -3.10 1.34
C TYR A 7 18.98 -3.16 2.40
N LEU A 8 19.91 -2.19 2.40
CA LEU A 8 20.90 -2.04 3.46
C LEU A 8 20.24 -1.62 4.78
N GLU A 9 19.23 -0.76 4.73
CA GLU A 9 18.45 -0.39 5.91
C GLU A 9 17.62 -1.57 6.44
N MET A 10 16.88 -2.28 5.58
CA MET A 10 16.19 -3.52 5.95
C MET A 10 17.14 -4.57 6.51
N GLY A 11 18.32 -4.75 5.90
CA GLY A 11 19.37 -5.65 6.35
C GLY A 11 19.99 -5.23 7.69
N SER A 12 20.16 -3.93 7.92
CA SER A 12 20.73 -3.39 9.16
C SER A 12 19.81 -3.59 10.37
N ARG A 13 18.49 -3.69 10.14
CA ARG A 13 17.48 -4.05 11.16
C ARG A 13 17.43 -5.54 11.47
N ILE A 14 18.29 -6.36 10.84
CA ILE A 14 18.43 -7.83 11.07
C ILE A 14 19.54 -8.14 12.11
N ARG A 15 19.94 -7.19 12.97
CA ARG A 15 20.83 -7.48 14.12
C ARG A 15 20.10 -8.25 15.25
N PRO A 16 20.78 -9.14 15.98
CA PRO A 16 20.94 -10.56 15.67
C PRO A 16 19.98 -11.47 16.48
N LEU A 17 19.69 -12.65 15.92
CA LEU A 17 19.28 -13.88 16.61
C LEU A 17 17.94 -13.91 17.39
N LYS A 18 16.79 -13.74 16.71
CA LYS A 18 15.52 -14.45 17.06
C LYS A 18 14.63 -14.84 15.87
N ALA A 19 15.11 -14.77 14.63
CA ALA A 19 14.26 -14.97 13.45
C ALA A 19 14.89 -15.85 12.37
N ALA A 20 15.32 -17.07 12.74
CA ALA A 20 15.76 -18.08 11.77
C ALA A 20 14.80 -18.20 10.55
N PRO A 21 13.46 -18.20 10.71
CA PRO A 21 12.56 -18.30 9.55
C PRO A 21 12.67 -17.13 8.57
N LYS A 22 12.91 -15.90 9.06
CA LYS A 22 13.00 -14.69 8.22
C LYS A 22 14.26 -14.68 7.36
N PHE A 23 15.37 -15.15 7.93
CA PHE A 23 16.64 -15.27 7.20
C PHE A 23 16.58 -16.38 6.14
N PHE A 24 15.97 -17.53 6.46
CA PHE A 24 15.74 -18.60 5.50
C PHE A 24 14.86 -18.16 4.32
N ASN A 25 13.77 -17.43 4.58
CA ASN A 25 12.91 -16.91 3.52
C ASN A 25 13.64 -15.90 2.62
N TYR A 26 14.47 -15.04 3.20
CA TYR A 26 15.30 -14.09 2.45
C TYR A 26 16.38 -14.79 1.59
N LEU A 27 17.07 -15.80 2.12
CA LEU A 27 18.05 -16.59 1.37
C LEU A 27 17.40 -17.38 0.24
N LYS A 28 16.24 -18.01 0.50
CA LYS A 28 15.43 -18.69 -0.53
C LYS A 28 15.07 -17.74 -1.67
N TYR A 29 14.70 -16.50 -1.35
CA TYR A 29 14.42 -15.47 -2.35
C TYR A 29 15.66 -15.12 -3.20
N LYS A 30 16.84 -14.97 -2.58
CA LYS A 30 18.08 -14.57 -3.27
C LYS A 30 18.71 -15.66 -4.15
N ALA A 31 18.58 -16.93 -3.77
CA ALA A 31 19.24 -18.05 -4.47
C ALA A 31 18.49 -18.54 -5.72
N LEU A 32 17.23 -18.14 -5.91
CA LEU A 32 16.43 -18.55 -7.06
C LEU A 32 16.81 -17.75 -8.32
N SER A 33 17.57 -18.38 -9.21
CA SER A 33 17.84 -17.93 -10.58
C SER A 33 16.53 -17.84 -11.37
N ARG A 34 16.07 -16.62 -11.66
CA ARG A 34 14.87 -16.36 -12.46
C ARG A 34 15.23 -16.27 -13.94
N ARG A 35 15.45 -17.41 -14.59
CA ARG A 35 15.12 -17.50 -16.02
C ARG A 35 13.61 -17.51 -16.12
N ALA A 36 13.03 -16.48 -16.73
CA ALA A 36 11.59 -16.39 -16.95
C ALA A 36 11.16 -17.43 -18.00
N VAL A 37 11.02 -18.67 -17.55
CA VAL A 37 10.17 -19.66 -18.20
C VAL A 37 8.96 -19.77 -17.30
N THR A 38 7.87 -19.10 -17.69
CA THR A 38 6.59 -19.12 -16.98
C THR A 38 5.94 -20.49 -17.12
N SER A 39 6.42 -21.46 -16.33
CA SER A 39 5.60 -22.58 -15.89
C SER A 39 5.40 -22.44 -14.38
N ILE A 40 4.29 -21.80 -14.00
CA ILE A 40 3.97 -21.51 -12.60
C ILE A 40 3.23 -22.73 -12.05
N ARG A 41 3.90 -23.54 -11.23
CA ARG A 41 3.31 -24.77 -10.64
C ARG A 41 2.85 -24.66 -9.19
N ARG A 42 3.07 -23.54 -8.48
CA ARG A 42 2.48 -23.27 -7.15
C ARG A 42 2.26 -21.76 -6.97
N TYR A 43 0.99 -21.35 -6.89
CA TYR A 43 0.55 -19.96 -6.80
C TYR A 43 0.28 -19.58 -5.34
N THR A 44 1.22 -18.91 -4.69
CA THR A 44 0.98 -18.28 -3.39
C THR A 44 1.38 -16.80 -3.46
N PRO A 45 0.46 -15.86 -3.15
CA PRO A 45 0.78 -14.44 -3.14
C PRO A 45 1.84 -14.13 -2.09
N GLN A 46 2.84 -13.33 -2.49
CA GLN A 46 3.88 -12.85 -1.59
C GLN A 46 3.38 -11.74 -0.68
N ILE A 47 2.30 -11.06 -1.10
CA ILE A 47 1.76 -9.89 -0.42
C ILE A 47 0.25 -10.04 -0.19
N ALA A 48 -0.21 -9.75 1.01
CA ALA A 48 -1.63 -9.64 1.33
C ALA A 48 -1.97 -8.20 1.70
N SER A 49 -2.93 -7.59 1.02
CA SER A 49 -3.60 -6.38 1.51
C SER A 49 -4.85 -6.78 2.25
N ILE A 50 -4.93 -6.42 3.53
CA ILE A 50 -6.12 -6.66 4.33
C ILE A 50 -6.71 -5.31 4.70
N LEU A 51 -7.91 -5.03 4.21
CA LEU A 51 -8.70 -3.89 4.67
C LEU A 51 -9.28 -4.24 6.03
N VAL A 52 -8.74 -3.65 7.11
CA VAL A 52 -9.19 -3.98 8.47
C VAL A 52 -10.48 -3.28 8.88
N THR A 53 -10.78 -2.15 8.26
CA THR A 53 -12.04 -1.42 8.47
C THR A 53 -12.29 -0.47 7.31
N ILE A 54 -13.56 -0.17 7.02
CA ILE A 54 -13.94 0.91 6.11
C ILE A 54 -14.08 2.25 6.85
N ARG A 55 -14.16 2.25 8.19
CA ARG A 55 -14.28 3.47 9.01
C ARG A 55 -13.07 4.37 8.82
N CYS A 56 -13.30 5.66 8.76
CA CYS A 56 -12.24 6.67 8.77
C CYS A 56 -12.77 7.93 9.44
N ASN A 57 -11.90 8.62 10.16
CA ASN A 57 -12.12 9.95 10.71
C ASN A 57 -11.75 11.08 9.73
N LEU A 58 -11.55 10.74 8.45
CA LEU A 58 -11.39 11.69 7.33
C LEU A 58 -12.29 11.28 6.14
N ASN A 59 -12.57 12.25 5.26
CA ASN A 59 -13.44 12.07 4.09
C ASN A 59 -12.81 12.62 2.79
N CYS A 60 -11.62 12.14 2.45
CA CYS A 60 -10.87 12.63 1.29
C CYS A 60 -11.64 12.37 -0.03
N GLY A 61 -11.73 13.38 -0.91
CA GLY A 61 -12.51 13.29 -2.15
C GLY A 61 -12.08 12.17 -3.11
N TYR A 62 -10.78 11.83 -3.13
CA TYR A 62 -10.24 10.76 -3.98
C TYR A 62 -10.21 9.37 -3.33
N CYS A 63 -10.74 9.23 -2.11
CA CYS A 63 -10.69 7.98 -1.37
C CYS A 63 -11.74 6.99 -1.91
N THR A 64 -11.27 5.82 -2.36
CA THR A 64 -12.13 4.71 -2.79
C THR A 64 -13.00 4.19 -1.64
N GLU A 65 -12.45 4.12 -0.43
CA GLU A 65 -13.18 3.61 0.74
C GLU A 65 -14.21 4.60 1.27
N ALA A 66 -13.98 5.90 1.09
CA ALA A 66 -14.98 6.91 1.42
C ALA A 66 -16.22 6.78 0.51
N LYS A 67 -16.03 6.46 -0.77
CA LYS A 67 -17.13 6.13 -1.71
C LYS A 67 -17.88 4.88 -1.26
N VAL A 68 -17.17 3.80 -0.90
CA VAL A 68 -17.79 2.58 -0.36
C VAL A 68 -18.62 2.87 0.88
N ARG A 69 -18.12 3.68 1.82
CA ARG A 69 -18.90 4.09 3.00
C ARG A 69 -20.15 4.90 2.66
N ARG A 70 -20.07 5.77 1.64
CA ARG A 70 -21.20 6.60 1.22
C ARG A 70 -22.28 5.76 0.53
N ASP A 71 -21.85 4.83 -0.31
CA ASP A 71 -22.73 4.05 -1.17
C ASP A 71 -23.33 2.83 -0.42
N ASN A 72 -22.62 2.27 0.58
CA ASN A 72 -23.12 1.17 1.43
C ASN A 72 -23.81 1.68 2.70
N LYS A 73 -25.08 1.30 2.86
CA LYS A 73 -25.89 1.56 4.08
C LYS A 73 -25.68 0.52 5.19
N GLU A 74 -24.93 -0.55 4.91
CA GLU A 74 -24.70 -1.63 5.87
C GLU A 74 -23.78 -1.22 7.03
N SER A 75 -23.97 -1.87 8.17
CA SER A 75 -23.18 -1.64 9.37
C SER A 75 -21.71 -2.00 9.13
N TRP A 76 -20.82 -1.01 9.31
CA TRP A 76 -19.37 -1.24 9.30
C TRP A 76 -18.92 -2.28 10.34
N ARG A 77 -19.73 -2.53 11.38
CA ARG A 77 -19.39 -3.44 12.48
C ARG A 77 -19.25 -4.88 12.01
N ASP A 78 -20.07 -5.30 11.07
CA ASP A 78 -20.09 -6.70 10.60
C ASP A 78 -18.94 -6.97 9.61
N LYS A 79 -18.34 -5.90 9.07
CA LYS A 79 -17.26 -5.93 8.08
C LYS A 79 -15.87 -5.63 8.66
N GLU A 80 -15.79 -5.15 9.90
CA GLU A 80 -14.53 -4.79 10.56
C GLU A 80 -13.77 -6.05 11.01
N MET A 81 -12.47 -6.08 10.75
CA MET A 81 -11.61 -7.19 11.12
C MET A 81 -11.38 -7.21 12.63
N ASP A 82 -11.62 -8.37 13.23
CA ASP A 82 -11.18 -8.71 14.58
C ASP A 82 -10.06 -9.76 14.53
N LEU A 83 -9.50 -10.08 15.70
CA LEU A 83 -8.45 -11.09 15.79
C LEU A 83 -8.93 -12.50 15.37
N LYS A 84 -10.20 -12.84 15.63
CA LYS A 84 -10.77 -14.15 15.27
C LYS A 84 -10.83 -14.32 13.76
N THR A 85 -11.28 -13.30 13.06
CA THR A 85 -11.38 -13.27 11.60
C THR A 85 -10.00 -13.28 10.96
N MET A 86 -9.05 -12.52 11.51
CA MET A 86 -7.66 -12.58 11.04
C MET A 86 -7.05 -13.97 11.19
N ARG A 87 -7.36 -14.71 12.27
CA ARG A 87 -6.95 -16.12 12.38
C ARG A 87 -7.58 -17.01 11.31
N ARG A 88 -8.87 -16.80 11.01
CA ARG A 88 -9.60 -17.53 9.95
C ARG A 88 -9.02 -17.25 8.55
N ILE A 89 -8.68 -16.00 8.26
CA ILE A 89 -8.04 -15.61 6.98
C ILE A 89 -6.68 -16.31 6.86
N PHE A 90 -5.83 -16.20 7.88
CA PHE A 90 -4.47 -16.75 7.83
C PHE A 90 -4.38 -18.26 8.12
N SER A 91 -5.51 -18.94 8.32
CA SER A 91 -5.59 -20.40 8.22
C SER A 91 -5.82 -20.89 6.78
N ASN A 92 -6.23 -20.01 5.86
CA ASN A 92 -6.39 -20.37 4.46
C ASN A 92 -5.00 -20.60 3.82
N PRO A 93 -4.77 -21.73 3.11
CA PRO A 93 -3.49 -22.06 2.49
C PRO A 93 -2.98 -21.02 1.49
N LEU A 94 -3.85 -20.17 0.93
CA LEU A 94 -3.49 -19.05 0.07
C LEU A 94 -2.46 -18.12 0.73
N PHE A 95 -2.48 -17.97 2.05
CA PHE A 95 -1.58 -17.08 2.78
C PHE A 95 -0.31 -17.79 3.31
N SER A 96 -0.10 -19.07 2.97
CA SER A 96 1.00 -19.87 3.54
C SER A 96 2.40 -19.34 3.22
N ASP A 97 2.64 -18.87 1.99
CA ASP A 97 3.91 -18.22 1.59
C ASP A 97 3.82 -16.68 1.62
N CYS A 98 2.78 -16.12 2.23
CA CYS A 98 2.63 -14.67 2.35
C CYS A 98 3.77 -14.10 3.19
N LEU A 99 4.62 -13.29 2.58
CA LEU A 99 5.76 -12.66 3.25
C LEU A 99 5.32 -11.36 3.94
N LEU A 100 4.56 -10.54 3.22
CA LEU A 100 4.20 -9.19 3.64
C LEU A 100 2.68 -9.06 3.78
N VAL A 101 2.24 -8.47 4.89
CA VAL A 101 0.84 -8.16 5.14
C VAL A 101 0.69 -6.65 5.35
N ASP A 102 0.05 -5.98 4.39
CA ASP A 102 -0.34 -4.57 4.50
C ASP A 102 -1.74 -4.49 5.13
N LEU A 103 -1.80 -4.03 6.38
CA LEU A 103 -3.03 -3.69 7.09
C LEU A 103 -3.48 -2.29 6.65
N LEU A 104 -4.43 -2.27 5.74
CA LEU A 104 -5.03 -1.08 5.13
C LEU A 104 -6.44 -0.85 5.68
N GLY A 105 -7.12 0.20 5.23
CA GLY A 105 -8.45 0.54 5.73
C GLY A 105 -8.95 1.86 5.19
N GLY A 106 -10.04 2.34 5.78
CA GLY A 106 -10.24 3.77 5.97
C GLY A 106 -9.15 4.30 6.91
N GLU A 107 -9.27 4.05 8.21
CA GLU A 107 -8.24 4.34 9.21
C GLU A 107 -8.02 3.11 10.12
N PRO A 108 -6.94 2.33 9.92
CA PRO A 108 -6.64 1.15 10.73
C PRO A 108 -6.53 1.45 12.22
N LEU A 109 -6.03 2.63 12.62
CA LEU A 109 -5.90 2.98 14.03
C LEU A 109 -7.24 3.19 14.75
N LEU A 110 -8.39 3.12 14.05
CA LEU A 110 -9.70 3.04 14.70
C LEU A 110 -10.07 1.63 15.18
N VAL A 111 -9.37 0.60 14.70
CA VAL A 111 -9.62 -0.80 15.06
C VAL A 111 -9.03 -1.07 16.44
N LYS A 112 -9.88 -1.56 17.34
CA LYS A 112 -9.52 -1.86 18.74
C LYS A 112 -8.47 -2.96 18.84
N ASP A 113 -8.61 -4.00 18.03
CA ASP A 113 -7.78 -5.21 18.09
C ASP A 113 -6.51 -5.10 17.22
N LEU A 114 -6.17 -3.91 16.69
CA LEU A 114 -5.09 -3.76 15.72
C LEU A 114 -3.74 -4.28 16.25
N GLU A 115 -3.35 -3.94 17.49
CA GLU A 115 -2.10 -4.43 18.09
C GLU A 115 -2.10 -5.94 18.27
N ASP A 116 -3.26 -6.55 18.55
CA ASP A 116 -3.39 -7.99 18.70
C ASP A 116 -3.26 -8.69 17.34
N ILE A 117 -3.85 -8.12 16.29
CA ILE A 117 -3.70 -8.56 14.90
C ILE A 117 -2.23 -8.46 14.47
N VAL A 118 -1.59 -7.31 14.70
CA VAL A 118 -0.17 -7.12 14.38
C VAL A 118 0.70 -8.14 15.12
N ARG A 119 0.43 -8.38 16.41
CA ARG A 119 1.18 -9.36 17.21
C ARG A 119 1.00 -10.78 16.70
N PHE A 120 -0.22 -11.14 16.31
CA PHE A 120 -0.52 -12.44 15.71
C PHE A 120 0.27 -12.66 14.42
N LEU A 121 0.24 -11.69 13.50
CA LEU A 121 0.95 -11.77 12.22
C LEU A 121 2.47 -11.78 12.40
N SER A 122 3.00 -10.91 13.26
CA SER A 122 4.43 -10.80 13.53
C SER A 122 5.01 -12.08 14.15
N ARG A 123 4.27 -12.72 15.08
CA ARG A 123 4.64 -14.03 15.66
C ARG A 123 4.67 -15.17 14.64
N ARG A 124 3.90 -15.06 13.56
CA ARG A 124 3.91 -16.01 12.44
C ARG A 124 4.99 -15.73 11.40
N GLY A 125 5.81 -14.70 11.62
CA GLY A 125 6.95 -14.37 10.76
C GLY A 125 6.60 -13.43 9.60
N HIS A 126 5.36 -12.96 9.48
CA HIS A 126 4.97 -12.00 8.44
C HIS A 126 5.58 -10.62 8.72
N ILE A 127 5.95 -9.93 7.64
CA ILE A 127 6.30 -8.50 7.67
C ILE A 127 5.00 -7.72 7.67
N THR A 128 4.62 -7.17 8.82
CA THR A 128 3.34 -6.48 8.97
C THR A 128 3.52 -4.97 8.85
N ASN A 129 2.80 -4.37 7.91
CA ASN A 129 2.81 -2.95 7.65
C ASN A 129 1.42 -2.36 7.91
N THR A 130 1.35 -1.06 8.16
CA THR A 130 0.08 -0.34 8.15
C THR A 130 0.22 1.06 7.58
N SER A 131 -0.85 1.57 6.99
CA SER A 131 -0.97 2.94 6.51
C SER A 131 -2.04 3.68 7.31
N THR A 132 -1.70 4.85 7.84
CA THR A 132 -2.58 5.66 8.70
C THR A 132 -2.60 7.11 8.25
N ASN A 133 -3.69 7.82 8.52
CA ASN A 133 -3.77 9.27 8.42
C ASN A 133 -3.06 10.00 9.57
N GLY A 134 -2.48 9.28 10.53
CA GLY A 134 -1.64 9.87 11.57
C GLY A 134 -2.39 10.53 12.74
N LEU A 135 -3.70 10.69 12.68
CA LEU A 135 -4.47 11.40 13.72
C LEU A 135 -4.44 10.71 15.09
N LEU A 136 -4.30 9.39 15.10
CA LEU A 136 -4.22 8.56 16.31
C LEU A 136 -2.82 7.97 16.54
N LEU A 137 -1.82 8.41 15.76
CA LEU A 137 -0.51 7.77 15.74
C LEU A 137 0.22 7.94 17.07
N ALA A 138 0.22 9.14 17.65
CA ALA A 138 0.95 9.44 18.88
C ALA A 138 0.57 8.50 20.03
N ASP A 139 -0.72 8.18 20.13
CA ASP A 139 -1.26 7.33 21.20
C ASP A 139 -1.02 5.83 20.94
N ARG A 140 -1.01 5.42 19.66
CA ARG A 140 -0.98 4.00 19.27
C ARG A 140 0.42 3.47 18.93
N ILE A 141 1.36 4.35 18.60
CA ILE A 141 2.66 3.95 18.05
C ILE A 141 3.48 3.06 19.00
N ALA A 142 3.45 3.31 20.31
CA ALA A 142 4.13 2.49 21.30
C ALA A 142 3.53 1.06 21.36
N GLY A 143 2.20 0.96 21.29
CA GLY A 143 1.47 -0.30 21.24
C GLY A 143 1.81 -1.11 19.99
N LEU A 144 1.81 -0.46 18.82
CA LEU A 144 2.16 -1.07 17.54
C LEU A 144 3.62 -1.55 17.50
N LYS A 145 4.55 -0.75 18.01
CA LYS A 145 5.96 -1.14 18.16
C LYS A 145 6.07 -2.39 19.04
N LYS A 146 5.42 -2.41 20.20
CA LYS A 146 5.41 -3.56 21.13
C LYS A 146 4.75 -4.79 20.49
N ALA A 147 3.76 -4.61 19.64
CA ALA A 147 3.13 -5.68 18.88
C ALA A 147 4.03 -6.27 17.78
N GLY A 148 5.09 -5.56 17.38
CA GLY A 148 6.04 -6.03 16.37
C GLY A 148 5.68 -5.60 14.94
N ILE A 149 5.06 -4.42 14.78
CA ILE A 149 4.87 -3.78 13.47
C ILE A 149 6.23 -3.60 12.78
N SER A 150 6.28 -3.87 11.47
CA SER A 150 7.52 -3.75 10.67
C SER A 150 7.65 -2.38 10.01
N ARG A 151 6.53 -1.77 9.60
CA ARG A 151 6.51 -0.47 8.94
C ARG A 151 5.20 0.27 9.21
N ILE A 152 5.29 1.57 9.46
CA ILE A 152 4.14 2.47 9.49
C ILE A 152 4.33 3.51 8.38
N ASN A 153 3.30 3.70 7.56
CA ASN A 153 3.23 4.76 6.56
C ASN A 153 2.19 5.80 6.98
N VAL A 154 2.59 7.06 7.13
CA VAL A 154 1.70 8.16 7.49
C VAL A 154 1.37 8.98 6.25
N SER A 155 0.10 8.96 5.85
CA SER A 155 -0.41 9.78 4.76
C SER A 155 -0.56 11.23 5.20
N LEU A 156 0.06 12.14 4.46
CA LEU A 156 0.07 13.58 4.76
C LEU A 156 -1.13 14.25 4.09
N TYR A 157 -1.86 15.03 4.88
CA TYR A 157 -3.03 15.81 4.43
C TYR A 157 -2.99 17.19 5.07
N GLU A 158 -3.68 18.16 4.48
CA GLU A 158 -3.86 19.46 5.13
C GLU A 158 -4.56 19.29 6.49
N ALA A 159 -5.58 18.42 6.54
CA ALA A 159 -6.38 18.17 7.74
C ALA A 159 -5.61 17.55 8.92
N ASN A 160 -4.44 16.94 8.70
CA ASN A 160 -3.61 16.37 9.77
C ASN A 160 -2.31 17.14 10.03
N ARG A 161 -2.05 18.21 9.25
CA ARG A 161 -0.78 18.93 9.25
C ARG A 161 -0.42 19.47 10.65
N ALA A 162 -1.33 20.23 11.26
CA ALA A 162 -1.09 20.85 12.57
C ALA A 162 -0.79 19.81 13.68
N LEU A 163 -1.48 18.66 13.63
CA LEU A 163 -1.25 17.58 14.59
C LEU A 163 0.13 16.92 14.36
N LEU A 164 0.47 16.64 13.10
CA LEU A 164 1.75 16.03 12.76
C LEU A 164 2.92 16.97 13.07
N GLU A 165 2.78 18.28 12.89
CA GLU A 165 3.80 19.26 13.28
C GLU A 165 4.12 19.20 14.78
N ARG A 166 3.10 18.95 15.62
CA ARG A 166 3.28 18.73 17.06
C ARG A 166 3.88 17.37 17.39
N ASP A 167 3.39 16.31 16.76
CA ASP A 167 3.56 14.94 17.28
C ASP A 167 4.51 14.05 16.48
N LEU A 168 4.77 14.33 15.21
CA LEU A 168 5.50 13.41 14.32
C LEU A 168 6.93 13.17 14.80
N ALA A 169 7.64 14.22 15.24
CA ALA A 169 8.99 14.09 15.78
C ALA A 169 9.04 13.22 17.04
N ARG A 170 8.04 13.34 17.92
CA ARG A 170 7.90 12.51 19.12
C ARG A 170 7.58 11.07 18.75
N ALA A 171 6.69 10.86 17.78
CA ALA A 171 6.36 9.53 17.27
C ALA A 171 7.59 8.83 16.67
N ASN A 172 8.39 9.54 15.87
CA ASN A 172 9.61 9.02 15.25
C ASN A 172 10.69 8.62 16.26
N LYS A 173 10.76 9.27 17.43
CA LYS A 173 11.62 8.82 18.54
C LYS A 173 11.20 7.47 19.11
N VAL A 174 9.90 7.14 19.06
CA VAL A 174 9.39 5.82 19.49
C VAL A 174 9.64 4.78 18.39
N PHE A 175 9.16 5.06 17.18
CA PHE A 175 9.31 4.19 16.02
C PHE A 175 9.37 5.05 14.75
N PRO A 176 10.52 5.14 14.06
CA PRO A 176 10.64 5.93 12.84
C PRO A 176 9.67 5.46 11.76
N VAL A 177 8.80 6.36 11.29
CA VAL A 177 7.78 6.08 10.28
C VAL A 177 8.26 6.49 8.89
N HIS A 178 7.54 6.03 7.88
CA HIS A 178 7.61 6.59 6.54
C HIS A 178 6.39 7.48 6.32
N ASN A 179 6.50 8.41 5.39
CA ASN A 179 5.39 9.28 5.04
C ASN A 179 5.06 9.14 3.56
N SER A 180 3.83 9.47 3.21
CA SER A 180 3.41 9.55 1.82
C SER A 180 2.55 10.77 1.54
N PHE A 181 2.67 11.31 0.33
CA PHE A 181 1.97 12.51 -0.10
C PHE A 181 1.41 12.32 -1.52
N VAL A 182 0.14 12.65 -1.73
CA VAL A 182 -0.50 12.55 -3.06
C VAL A 182 -0.34 13.88 -3.79
N LEU A 183 0.30 13.84 -4.95
CA LEU A 183 0.53 15.00 -5.81
C LEU A 183 -0.65 15.24 -6.74
N LEU A 184 -1.24 16.42 -6.62
CA LEU A 184 -2.22 16.95 -7.57
C LEU A 184 -1.51 17.90 -8.54
N ARG A 185 -1.93 17.90 -9.80
CA ARG A 185 -1.37 18.80 -10.83
C ARG A 185 -1.45 20.26 -10.41
N SER A 186 -2.62 20.71 -9.95
CA SER A 186 -2.81 22.09 -9.53
C SER A 186 -1.91 22.49 -8.37
N MET A 187 -1.64 21.57 -7.44
CA MET A 187 -0.74 21.79 -6.32
C MET A 187 0.72 21.90 -6.75
N ILE A 188 1.15 21.03 -7.68
CA ILE A 188 2.50 21.11 -8.27
C ILE A 188 2.71 22.46 -8.98
N GLU A 189 1.71 22.90 -9.75
CA GLU A 189 1.81 24.11 -10.58
C GLU A 189 1.65 25.41 -9.79
N LYS A 190 0.78 25.43 -8.77
CA LYS A 190 0.41 26.66 -8.06
C LYS A 190 1.08 26.81 -6.69
N GLU A 191 1.38 25.70 -6.02
CA GLU A 191 1.83 25.70 -4.63
C GLU A 191 3.06 24.79 -4.39
N PRO A 192 4.10 24.81 -5.26
CA PRO A 192 5.24 23.90 -5.12
C PRO A 192 6.02 24.12 -3.82
N GLU A 193 6.05 25.35 -3.27
CA GLU A 193 6.72 25.64 -2.00
C GLU A 193 6.14 24.84 -0.84
N LYS A 194 4.81 24.69 -0.76
CA LYS A 194 4.16 23.91 0.30
C LYS A 194 4.61 22.45 0.27
N ILE A 195 4.84 21.88 -0.91
CA ILE A 195 5.31 20.51 -1.07
C ILE A 195 6.78 20.41 -0.62
N VAL A 196 7.62 21.38 -1.02
CA VAL A 196 9.03 21.44 -0.61
C VAL A 196 9.15 21.60 0.92
N GLU A 197 8.36 22.47 1.52
CA GLU A 197 8.28 22.63 2.98
C GLU A 197 7.83 21.36 3.67
N THR A 198 6.82 20.67 3.12
CA THR A 198 6.38 19.37 3.64
C THR A 198 7.51 18.35 3.61
N ALA A 199 8.30 18.30 2.54
CA ALA A 199 9.46 17.40 2.46
C ALA A 199 10.53 17.72 3.51
N ARG A 200 10.84 19.01 3.73
CA ARG A 200 11.76 19.45 4.79
C ARG A 200 11.22 19.08 6.17
N PHE A 201 9.98 19.43 6.47
CA PHE A 201 9.31 19.13 7.73
C PHE A 201 9.38 17.64 8.08
N VAL A 202 9.01 16.76 7.13
CA VAL A 202 9.00 15.31 7.35
C VAL A 202 10.41 14.76 7.59
N ARG A 203 11.40 15.25 6.84
CA ARG A 203 12.81 14.90 7.04
C ARG A 203 13.28 15.33 8.43
N ASP A 204 13.00 16.57 8.81
CA ASP A 204 13.46 17.17 10.08
C ASP A 204 12.75 16.55 11.29
N ALA A 205 11.52 16.07 11.11
CA ALA A 205 10.81 15.27 12.09
C ALA A 205 11.42 13.87 12.30
N GLY A 206 12.43 13.47 11.53
CA GLY A 206 13.13 12.18 11.69
C GLY A 206 12.41 11.00 11.05
N SER A 207 11.55 11.23 10.06
CA SER A 207 10.96 10.14 9.27
C SER A 207 12.01 9.49 8.38
N LEU A 208 11.78 8.25 7.97
CA LEU A 208 12.73 7.44 7.20
C LEU A 208 12.71 7.76 5.70
N SER A 209 11.55 8.10 5.16
CA SER A 209 11.39 8.46 3.74
C SER A 209 10.08 9.20 3.51
N LEU A 210 10.02 9.99 2.44
CA LEU A 210 8.78 10.53 1.90
C LEU A 210 8.49 9.92 0.52
N ARG A 211 7.35 9.22 0.36
CA ARG A 211 6.91 8.68 -0.93
C ARG A 211 5.83 9.56 -1.55
N PHE A 212 6.07 10.06 -2.74
CA PHE A 212 5.05 10.72 -3.53
C PHE A 212 4.19 9.69 -4.27
N TRP A 213 2.90 9.98 -4.36
CA TRP A 213 1.93 9.24 -5.17
C TRP A 213 1.34 10.18 -6.20
N MET A 214 1.10 9.68 -7.41
CA MET A 214 0.34 10.45 -8.40
C MET A 214 -1.13 10.39 -8.06
N TYR A 215 -1.83 11.52 -8.16
CA TYR A 215 -3.28 11.56 -8.04
C TYR A 215 -3.95 10.60 -9.03
N ARG A 216 -4.95 9.87 -8.54
CA ARG A 216 -5.81 9.00 -9.36
C ARG A 216 -7.25 9.51 -9.26
N PRO A 217 -7.96 9.70 -10.38
CA PRO A 217 -9.34 10.21 -10.38
C PRO A 217 -10.33 9.11 -10.00
N MET A 218 -10.25 8.64 -8.76
CA MET A 218 -11.10 7.60 -8.17
C MET A 218 -11.83 8.19 -6.96
N GLY A 219 -12.76 7.44 -6.37
CA GLY A 219 -13.43 7.84 -5.13
C GLY A 219 -14.69 8.69 -5.34
N ILE A 220 -14.95 9.59 -4.38
CA ILE A 220 -16.19 10.36 -4.27
C ILE A 220 -16.28 11.44 -5.36
N ASP A 221 -15.18 12.14 -5.60
CA ASP A 221 -15.08 13.29 -6.51
C ASP A 221 -13.89 13.10 -7.48
N PRO A 222 -14.07 12.31 -8.55
CA PRO A 222 -13.01 12.04 -9.51
C PRO A 222 -12.73 13.31 -10.36
N ARG A 223 -11.47 13.76 -10.32
CA ARG A 223 -11.01 14.98 -11.03
C ARG A 223 -9.89 14.66 -12.04
N PRO A 224 -10.20 14.16 -13.25
CA PRO A 224 -9.18 13.76 -14.23
C PRO A 224 -8.18 14.87 -14.60
N ALA A 225 -8.58 16.14 -14.53
CA ALA A 225 -7.72 17.29 -14.79
C ALA A 225 -6.54 17.43 -13.80
N GLU A 226 -6.61 16.79 -12.63
CA GLU A 226 -5.56 16.82 -11.60
C GLU A 226 -4.44 15.80 -11.82
N ILE A 227 -4.52 14.97 -12.87
CA ILE A 227 -3.47 14.02 -13.20
C ILE A 227 -2.28 14.78 -13.81
N THR A 228 -1.10 14.60 -13.23
CA THR A 228 0.14 15.12 -13.82
C THR A 228 0.74 14.13 -14.79
N LYS A 229 1.21 14.66 -15.93
CA LYS A 229 1.87 13.91 -17.00
C LYS A 229 3.38 14.12 -16.95
N GLU A 230 4.12 13.22 -17.60
CA GLU A 230 5.58 13.27 -17.75
C GLU A 230 6.11 14.58 -18.34
N SER A 231 5.34 15.20 -19.23
CA SER A 231 5.68 16.43 -19.92
C SER A 231 5.48 17.69 -19.08
N ASN A 232 5.00 17.59 -17.82
CA ASN A 232 4.78 18.77 -16.99
C ASN A 232 6.12 19.35 -16.48
N PRO A 233 6.55 20.54 -16.95
CA PRO A 233 7.82 21.13 -16.51
C PRO A 233 7.82 21.46 -15.02
N ALA A 234 6.67 21.80 -14.43
CA ALA A 234 6.56 22.08 -13.01
C ALA A 234 6.85 20.84 -12.14
N TYR A 235 6.54 19.64 -12.63
CA TYR A 235 6.87 18.39 -11.93
C TYR A 235 8.38 18.13 -11.90
N LEU A 236 9.06 18.36 -13.03
CA LEU A 236 10.51 18.23 -13.14
C LEU A 236 11.23 19.27 -12.26
N ASP A 237 10.72 20.50 -12.25
CA ASP A 237 11.23 21.56 -11.39
C ASP A 237 11.07 21.21 -9.90
N LEU A 238 9.87 20.80 -9.49
CA LEU A 238 9.58 20.36 -8.13
C LEU A 238 10.53 19.25 -7.68
N LYS A 239 10.80 18.26 -8.55
CA LYS A 239 11.74 17.18 -8.27
C LYS A 239 13.15 17.68 -7.99
N ARG A 240 13.66 18.61 -8.81
CA ARG A 240 14.99 19.22 -8.59
C ARG A 240 15.05 19.98 -7.27
N ARG A 241 14.01 20.76 -6.96
CA ARG A 241 13.94 21.58 -5.74
C ARG A 241 13.88 20.71 -4.48
N ILE A 242 13.10 19.64 -4.50
CA ILE A 242 13.04 18.70 -3.38
C ILE A 242 14.37 17.95 -3.23
N GLU A 243 15.01 17.52 -4.32
CA GLU A 243 16.32 16.86 -4.23
C GLU A 243 17.39 17.80 -3.64
N ALA A 244 17.32 19.10 -3.93
CA ALA A 244 18.23 20.08 -3.34
C ALA A 244 18.06 20.24 -1.82
N VAL A 245 16.84 20.07 -1.30
CA VAL A 245 16.56 20.23 0.15
C VAL A 245 16.56 18.91 0.90
N ALA A 246 16.27 17.78 0.26
CA ALA A 246 16.15 16.47 0.89
C ALA A 246 16.74 15.39 -0.03
N PRO A 247 18.06 15.43 -0.29
CA PRO A 247 18.71 14.56 -1.27
C PRO A 247 18.55 13.09 -0.88
N GLY A 248 18.10 12.26 -1.82
CA GLY A 248 17.89 10.82 -1.63
C GLY A 248 16.79 10.44 -0.63
N PHE A 249 16.05 11.39 -0.07
CA PHE A 249 15.00 11.13 0.93
C PHE A 249 13.64 10.77 0.31
N CYS A 250 13.36 11.36 -0.87
CA CYS A 250 12.06 11.26 -1.51
C CYS A 250 12.01 10.16 -2.56
N LEU A 251 10.94 9.37 -2.54
CA LEU A 251 10.63 8.36 -3.55
C LEU A 251 9.59 8.93 -4.51
N TRP A 252 9.96 9.00 -5.79
CA TRP A 252 9.14 9.62 -6.84
C TRP A 252 8.33 8.57 -7.60
N PRO A 253 7.04 8.83 -7.89
CA PRO A 253 6.28 8.00 -8.80
C PRO A 253 6.71 8.28 -10.24
N GLU A 254 6.53 7.29 -11.10
CA GLU A 254 6.53 7.54 -12.55
C GLU A 254 5.25 8.33 -12.91
N PRO A 255 5.37 9.43 -13.68
CA PRO A 255 4.21 10.15 -14.19
C PRO A 255 3.35 9.28 -15.11
N VAL A 256 2.09 9.67 -15.30
CA VAL A 256 1.22 9.01 -16.28
C VAL A 256 1.70 9.38 -17.69
N HIS A 257 2.12 8.38 -18.46
CA HIS A 257 2.69 8.57 -19.79
C HIS A 257 1.60 8.90 -20.82
N THR A 258 1.95 9.73 -21.81
CA THR A 258 1.11 10.03 -22.97
C THR A 258 1.44 9.09 -24.12
N GLY A 259 0.84 7.90 -24.15
CA GLY A 259 1.07 6.92 -25.19
C GLY A 259 0.60 5.51 -24.81
N LYS A 260 1.05 4.51 -25.58
CA LYS A 260 0.78 3.09 -25.29
C LYS A 260 1.50 2.69 -24.00
N PRO A 261 0.79 2.30 -22.93
CA PRO A 261 1.41 2.13 -21.63
C PRO A 261 2.28 0.87 -21.58
N ARG A 262 3.42 0.95 -20.88
CA ARG A 262 4.29 -0.20 -20.63
C ARG A 262 3.69 -1.06 -19.51
N LYS A 263 2.73 -1.94 -19.84
CA LYS A 263 1.96 -2.80 -18.91
C LYS A 263 2.84 -3.77 -18.08
N ARG A 264 3.49 -3.26 -17.04
CA ARG A 264 4.47 -3.98 -16.20
C ARG A 264 3.98 -4.27 -14.77
N CYS A 265 2.80 -3.79 -14.39
CA CYS A 265 2.25 -3.94 -13.04
C CYS A 265 2.29 -5.40 -12.54
N PRO A 266 3.05 -5.73 -11.48
CA PRO A 266 3.10 -7.10 -10.98
C PRO A 266 2.04 -7.39 -9.91
N GLN A 267 1.20 -6.40 -9.54
CA GLN A 267 0.28 -6.53 -8.39
C GLN A 267 -0.67 -7.71 -8.54
N LEU A 268 -1.22 -7.94 -9.74
CA LEU A 268 -2.17 -9.03 -9.95
C LEU A 268 -1.54 -10.43 -9.82
N TRP A 269 -0.20 -10.56 -9.90
CA TRP A 269 0.50 -11.84 -9.75
C TRP A 269 1.08 -12.05 -8.36
N GLN A 270 1.31 -10.99 -7.59
CA GLN A 270 2.05 -11.07 -6.33
C GLN A 270 1.17 -10.78 -5.11
N ARG A 271 0.01 -10.13 -5.31
CA ARG A 271 -0.81 -9.60 -4.23
C ARG A 271 -2.23 -10.14 -4.26
N VAL A 272 -2.75 -10.48 -3.08
CA VAL A 272 -4.19 -10.70 -2.85
C VAL A 272 -4.75 -9.59 -1.98
N ASN A 273 -6.04 -9.28 -2.15
CA ASN A 273 -6.69 -8.20 -1.44
C ASN A 273 -7.97 -8.71 -0.80
N CYS A 274 -8.01 -8.75 0.53
CA CYS A 274 -9.21 -9.07 1.31
C CYS A 274 -9.82 -7.76 1.82
N ARG A 275 -11.10 -7.52 1.50
CA ARG A 275 -11.77 -6.22 1.65
C ARG A 275 -12.49 -6.06 2.99
N ASP A 276 -12.88 -7.16 3.63
CA ASP A 276 -13.67 -7.15 4.86
C ASP A 276 -13.66 -8.49 5.58
N ALA A 277 -14.26 -8.50 6.78
CA ALA A 277 -14.36 -9.65 7.64
C ALA A 277 -15.18 -10.83 7.07
N HIS A 278 -15.95 -10.62 6.00
CA HIS A 278 -16.69 -11.68 5.32
C HIS A 278 -15.83 -12.43 4.30
N GLY A 279 -14.58 -12.01 4.09
CA GLY A 279 -13.68 -12.65 3.14
C GLY A 279 -13.91 -12.19 1.70
N THR A 280 -14.61 -11.08 1.48
CA THR A 280 -14.78 -10.52 0.13
C THR A 280 -13.43 -10.17 -0.47
N MET A 281 -13.13 -10.72 -1.64
CA MET A 281 -11.87 -10.47 -2.34
C MET A 281 -12.00 -9.27 -3.29
N GLY A 282 -10.93 -8.48 -3.40
CA GLY A 282 -10.85 -7.32 -4.27
C GLY A 282 -9.82 -7.50 -5.38
N ILE A 283 -9.98 -6.74 -6.46
CA ILE A 283 -9.07 -6.79 -7.61
C ILE A 283 -7.65 -6.30 -7.22
N CYS A 284 -7.57 -5.13 -6.59
CA CYS A 284 -6.32 -4.46 -6.21
C CYS A 284 -6.57 -3.53 -5.02
N CYS A 285 -5.54 -3.25 -4.21
CA CYS A 285 -5.63 -2.29 -3.10
C CYS A 285 -5.95 -0.85 -3.55
N GLY A 286 -5.76 -0.54 -4.83
CA GLY A 286 -6.05 0.77 -5.42
C GLY A 286 -7.43 0.91 -6.05
N THR A 287 -8.37 0.00 -5.77
CA THR A 287 -9.75 0.08 -6.26
C THR A 287 -10.75 -0.40 -5.20
N GLU A 288 -11.93 0.19 -5.22
CA GLU A 288 -13.11 -0.22 -4.47
C GLU A 288 -13.78 -1.49 -4.99
N ARG A 289 -13.49 -1.90 -6.25
CA ARG A 289 -14.23 -2.96 -6.94
C ARG A 289 -13.93 -4.34 -6.32
N PRO A 290 -14.91 -5.03 -5.71
CA PRO A 290 -14.76 -6.42 -5.29
C PRO A 290 -14.77 -7.35 -6.53
N LEU A 291 -14.29 -8.58 -6.35
CA LEU A 291 -14.58 -9.67 -7.26
C LEU A 291 -16.07 -10.02 -7.13
N ALA A 292 -16.68 -10.43 -8.24
CA ALA A 292 -18.10 -10.79 -8.29
C ALA A 292 -18.27 -12.18 -8.90
N GLY A 293 -19.28 -12.92 -8.42
CA GLY A 293 -19.59 -14.26 -8.88
C GLY A 293 -18.92 -15.37 -8.06
N PRO A 294 -19.04 -16.63 -8.50
CA PRO A 294 -18.45 -17.79 -7.82
C PRO A 294 -16.92 -17.64 -7.68
N GLY A 295 -16.37 -18.00 -6.52
CA GLY A 295 -14.93 -17.88 -6.27
C GLY A 295 -14.46 -16.50 -5.79
N SER A 296 -15.36 -15.54 -5.60
CA SER A 296 -15.03 -14.18 -5.13
C SER A 296 -14.88 -14.04 -3.61
N CYS A 297 -15.27 -15.07 -2.86
CA CYS A 297 -15.16 -15.11 -1.40
C CYS A 297 -14.05 -16.06 -0.95
N LEU A 298 -13.18 -15.60 -0.06
CA LEU A 298 -12.08 -16.37 0.50
C LEU A 298 -12.52 -17.62 1.26
N PHE A 299 -13.73 -17.58 1.84
CA PHE A 299 -14.21 -18.64 2.72
C PHE A 299 -15.04 -19.71 2.01
N ASP A 300 -15.52 -19.42 0.80
CA ASP A 300 -16.47 -20.27 0.08
C ASP A 300 -15.84 -20.95 -1.15
N ALA A 301 -14.54 -20.72 -1.39
CA ALA A 301 -13.81 -21.28 -2.51
C ALA A 301 -12.40 -21.71 -2.12
N ASP A 302 -11.84 -22.66 -2.87
CA ASP A 302 -10.47 -23.10 -2.68
C ASP A 302 -9.45 -22.01 -3.07
N PRO A 303 -8.22 -22.05 -2.51
CA PRO A 303 -7.19 -21.05 -2.77
C PRO A 303 -6.89 -20.78 -4.25
N ASP A 304 -6.87 -21.82 -5.07
CA ASP A 304 -6.50 -21.71 -6.49
C ASP A 304 -7.63 -21.03 -7.28
N THR A 305 -8.88 -21.36 -6.98
CA THR A 305 -10.06 -20.68 -7.54
C THR A 305 -10.09 -19.19 -7.19
N VAL A 306 -9.80 -18.83 -5.94
CA VAL A 306 -9.77 -17.42 -5.51
C VAL A 306 -8.64 -16.66 -6.23
N PHE A 307 -7.44 -17.24 -6.29
CA PHE A 307 -6.28 -16.59 -6.89
C PHE A 307 -6.36 -16.50 -8.43
N ASN A 308 -7.03 -17.47 -9.06
CA ASN A 308 -7.27 -17.55 -10.50
C ASN A 308 -8.73 -17.26 -10.86
N HIS A 309 -9.39 -16.41 -10.07
CA HIS A 309 -10.74 -15.94 -10.38
C HIS A 309 -10.78 -15.42 -11.83
N PRO A 310 -11.84 -15.72 -12.62
CA PRO A 310 -11.90 -15.39 -14.05
C PRO A 310 -11.56 -13.92 -14.35
N THR A 311 -12.08 -12.99 -13.53
CA THR A 311 -11.75 -11.56 -13.64
C THR A 311 -10.25 -11.26 -13.50
N LEU A 312 -9.55 -11.91 -12.57
CA LEU A 312 -8.10 -11.69 -12.38
C LEU A 312 -7.30 -12.29 -13.54
N VAL A 313 -7.71 -13.46 -14.04
CA VAL A 313 -7.08 -14.12 -15.20
C VAL A 313 -7.22 -13.24 -16.44
N GLU A 314 -8.43 -12.79 -16.76
CA GLU A 314 -8.70 -11.89 -17.90
C GLU A 314 -7.88 -10.59 -17.79
N MET A 315 -7.79 -10.01 -16.59
CA MET A 315 -6.97 -8.81 -16.38
C MET A 315 -5.47 -9.07 -16.57
N ARG A 316 -4.96 -10.22 -16.12
CA ARG A 316 -3.56 -10.63 -16.33
C ARG A 316 -3.27 -10.84 -17.82
N GLU A 317 -4.17 -11.49 -18.55
CA GLU A 317 -4.05 -11.69 -20.01
C GLU A 317 -3.99 -10.35 -20.75
N LYS A 318 -4.92 -9.42 -20.43
CA LYS A 318 -4.91 -8.06 -21.00
C LYS A 318 -3.64 -7.26 -20.68
N LEU A 319 -3.01 -7.53 -19.53
CA LEU A 319 -1.74 -6.89 -19.15
C LEU A 319 -0.54 -7.50 -19.86
N LEU A 320 -0.59 -8.79 -20.24
CA LEU A 320 0.48 -9.48 -20.97
C LEU A 320 0.41 -9.25 -22.47
N ASP A 321 -0.79 -9.12 -23.03
CA ASP A 321 -1.00 -8.85 -24.44
C ASP A 321 -0.48 -7.45 -24.80
N PRO A 322 0.54 -7.30 -25.66
CA PRO A 322 1.03 -6.00 -26.05
C PRO A 322 -0.01 -5.19 -26.84
N ASP A 323 -0.94 -5.81 -27.54
CA ASP A 323 -1.86 -5.13 -28.49
C ASP A 323 -3.22 -4.78 -27.89
N CYS A 324 -3.55 -5.34 -26.73
CA CYS A 324 -4.74 -4.94 -26.00
C CYS A 324 -4.58 -3.55 -25.32
N GLU A 325 -5.68 -2.95 -24.88
CA GLU A 325 -5.62 -1.84 -23.91
C GLU A 325 -5.51 -2.41 -22.48
N PRO A 326 -4.85 -1.72 -21.53
CA PRO A 326 -4.88 -2.16 -20.13
C PRO A 326 -6.32 -2.12 -19.59
N PRO A 327 -6.62 -2.96 -18.56
CA PRO A 327 -7.92 -2.92 -17.90
C PRO A 327 -8.32 -1.50 -17.48
N GLU A 328 -9.61 -1.18 -17.57
CA GLU A 328 -10.15 0.16 -17.30
C GLU A 328 -9.62 0.76 -15.98
N VAL A 329 -9.68 -0.03 -14.90
CA VAL A 329 -9.21 0.36 -13.56
C VAL A 329 -7.70 0.63 -13.47
N CYS A 330 -6.93 0.14 -14.43
CA CYS A 330 -5.47 0.28 -14.50
C CYS A 330 -5.01 1.47 -15.34
N ARG A 331 -5.85 2.01 -16.24
CA ARG A 331 -5.46 3.05 -17.22
C ARG A 331 -4.88 4.33 -16.59
N SER A 332 -5.39 4.70 -15.41
CA SER A 332 -4.95 5.88 -14.65
C SER A 332 -4.00 5.53 -13.49
N CYS A 333 -3.45 4.32 -13.47
CA CYS A 333 -2.61 3.85 -12.37
C CYS A 333 -1.13 4.09 -12.67
N ASN A 334 -0.45 4.79 -11.76
CA ASN A 334 1.00 4.99 -11.81
C ASN A 334 1.80 3.69 -11.61
N LEU A 335 1.17 2.61 -11.12
CA LEU A 335 1.79 1.28 -11.02
C LEU A 335 1.74 0.49 -12.33
N LEU A 336 1.03 0.98 -13.36
CA LEU A 336 0.93 0.26 -14.64
C LEU A 336 2.30 0.10 -15.31
N GLU A 337 3.19 1.07 -15.10
CA GLU A 337 4.54 1.09 -15.67
C GLU A 337 5.65 0.98 -14.63
N ASP A 338 5.27 0.94 -13.36
CA ASP A 338 6.20 0.58 -12.29
C ASP A 338 6.65 -0.87 -12.56
N PRO A 339 7.97 -1.13 -12.72
CA PRO A 339 8.46 -2.50 -12.82
C PRO A 339 8.11 -3.34 -11.57
N GLY A 340 7.58 -2.70 -10.52
CA GLY A 340 7.39 -3.23 -9.20
C GLY A 340 8.72 -3.53 -8.52
N TRP A 341 8.64 -4.38 -7.51
CA TRP A 341 9.74 -4.74 -6.62
C TRP A 341 10.82 -5.54 -7.33
#